data_AF-Q19Q12-F1
#
_entry.id   AF-Q19Q12-F1
#
_cell.length_a   1.000
_cell.length_b   1.000
_cell.length_c   1.000
_cell.angle_alpha   90.00
_cell.angle_beta   90.00
_cell.angle_gamma   90.00
#
_symmetry.space_group_name_H-M   'P 1'
#
loop_
_entity.id
_entity.type
_entity.pdbx_description
1 polymer ?
#
loop_
_entity_poly.entity_id
_entity_poly.type
_entity_poly.pdbx_seq_one_letter_code
_entity_poly.pdbx_strand_id
1 'polypeptide(L)'
;SVPKYPPAINEGDYSYPKTGTLYGQNFLCISMTGDQMDKVGKQLKYNEAHFYSSQVPDYLKKIYPNLVDALKMKTLDSAPFYNLITLQSRFGTKFLSFAKSAKFQKELYEDLVAPHYESGDFYVETWRHGPGNIKSDCKPTKVYNIEELSFKSMKMSFTTLKDRSKWIVNTEHDLICVGDINRQEHQKFRGG
;
A
#
# COMPACT_ATOMS: atom_id res chain seq x y z
N SER A 1 6.55 -2.67 -5.98
CA SER A 1 7.42 -2.22 -4.87
C SER A 1 8.87 -2.65 -5.10
N VAL A 2 9.82 -1.74 -4.88
CA VAL A 2 11.25 -1.96 -5.10
C VAL A 2 11.92 -2.31 -3.77
N PRO A 3 12.40 -3.54 -3.56
CA PRO A 3 13.14 -3.87 -2.35
C PRO A 3 14.47 -3.13 -2.28
N LYS A 4 14.90 -2.80 -1.05
CA LYS A 4 16.18 -2.10 -0.77
C LYS A 4 16.30 -0.74 -1.47
N TYR A 5 15.18 -0.03 -1.56
CA TYR A 5 15.14 1.32 -2.13
C TYR A 5 14.21 2.23 -1.30
N PRO A 6 14.58 3.51 -1.09
CA PRO A 6 15.90 4.09 -1.39
C PRO A 6 17.00 3.55 -0.44
N PRO A 7 18.30 3.81 -0.73
CA PRO A 7 19.40 3.54 0.20
C PRO A 7 19.23 4.30 1.53
N ALA A 8 19.84 3.80 2.61
CA ALA A 8 19.85 4.54 3.88
C ALA A 8 20.62 5.87 3.74
N ILE A 9 20.23 6.87 4.54
CA ILE A 9 20.79 8.24 4.44
C ILE A 9 22.32 8.23 4.65
N ASN A 10 22.84 7.25 5.41
CA ASN A 10 24.26 7.09 5.72
C ASN A 10 24.99 6.06 4.83
N GLU A 11 24.31 5.43 3.87
CA GLU A 11 24.90 4.40 2.99
C GLU A 11 25.52 4.98 1.70
N GLY A 12 25.50 6.30 1.53
CA GLY A 12 26.15 7.00 0.43
C GLY A 12 25.16 7.74 -0.48
N ASP A 13 25.55 7.91 -1.75
CA ASP A 13 24.76 8.64 -2.74
C ASP A 13 23.49 7.88 -3.15
N TYR A 14 22.55 8.63 -3.73
CA TYR A 14 21.35 8.06 -4.34
C TYR A 14 21.70 6.97 -5.35
N SER A 15 21.02 5.83 -5.25
CA SER A 15 21.09 4.77 -6.25
C SER A 15 19.74 4.07 -6.41
N TYR A 16 19.45 3.63 -7.64
CA TYR A 16 18.32 2.78 -7.94
C TYR A 16 18.80 1.34 -8.14
N PRO A 17 18.26 0.35 -7.41
CA PRO A 17 18.80 -1.00 -7.47
C PRO A 17 18.52 -1.63 -8.84
N LYS A 18 19.52 -2.33 -9.41
CA LYS A 18 19.36 -3.08 -10.68
C LYS A 18 18.20 -4.09 -10.62
N THR A 19 17.89 -4.64 -9.45
CA THR A 19 16.73 -5.54 -9.27
C THR A 19 15.39 -4.84 -9.49
N GLY A 20 15.34 -3.52 -9.32
CA GLY A 20 14.17 -2.68 -9.60
C GLY A 20 13.89 -2.46 -11.08
N THR A 21 14.77 -2.90 -12.00
CA THR A 21 14.56 -2.81 -13.45
C THR A 21 14.07 -4.11 -14.08
N LEU A 22 13.95 -5.19 -13.29
CA LEU A 22 13.58 -6.53 -13.79
C LEU A 22 12.06 -6.75 -13.89
N TYR A 23 11.30 -6.05 -13.06
CA TYR A 23 9.86 -6.27 -12.89
C TYR A 23 9.11 -4.94 -13.00
N GLY A 24 7.85 -5.02 -13.42
CA GLY A 24 6.90 -3.91 -13.34
C GLY A 24 6.81 -3.36 -11.91
N GLN A 25 6.63 -2.04 -11.82
CA GLN A 25 6.58 -1.28 -10.58
C GLN A 25 5.64 -0.09 -10.77
N ASN A 26 4.81 0.20 -9.78
CA ASN A 26 4.08 1.46 -9.69
C ASN A 26 4.58 2.29 -8.51
N PHE A 27 4.51 3.61 -8.66
CA PHE A 27 4.84 4.59 -7.64
C PHE A 27 3.74 5.65 -7.61
N LEU A 28 3.40 6.11 -6.40
CA LEU A 28 2.51 7.23 -6.18
C LEU A 28 3.22 8.26 -5.31
N CYS A 29 3.25 9.51 -5.75
CA CYS A 29 3.80 10.63 -4.99
C CYS A 29 2.70 11.67 -4.81
N ILE A 30 2.46 12.09 -3.57
CA ILE A 30 1.42 13.05 -3.23
C ILE A 30 2.08 14.22 -2.50
N SER A 31 1.96 15.42 -3.06
CA SER A 31 2.35 16.65 -2.34
C SER A 31 1.30 17.00 -1.30
N MET A 32 1.69 17.09 -0.03
CA MET A 32 0.78 17.37 1.10
C MET A 32 1.30 18.54 1.94
N THR A 33 0.39 19.16 2.68
CA THR A 33 0.71 20.17 3.70
C THR A 33 0.95 19.51 5.07
N GLY A 34 1.59 20.25 5.98
CA GLY A 34 2.04 19.72 7.28
C GLY A 34 0.92 19.15 8.15
N ASP A 35 -0.30 19.69 8.04
CA ASP A 35 -1.49 19.23 8.77
C ASP A 35 -1.94 17.81 8.41
N GLN A 36 -1.43 17.24 7.31
CA GLN A 36 -1.68 15.85 6.92
C GLN A 36 -0.62 14.89 7.49
N MET A 37 0.51 15.37 8.00
CA MET A 37 1.66 14.51 8.35
C MET A 37 1.36 13.58 9.52
N ASP A 38 0.64 14.03 10.54
CA ASP A 38 0.30 13.16 11.66
C ASP A 38 -0.73 12.08 11.27
N LYS A 39 -1.62 12.41 10.31
CA LYS A 39 -2.55 11.44 9.72
C LYS A 39 -1.79 10.35 8.94
N VAL A 40 -0.78 10.74 8.17
CA VAL A 40 0.14 9.80 7.49
C VAL A 40 0.87 8.94 8.53
N GLY A 41 1.40 9.56 9.57
CA GLY A 41 2.03 8.85 10.70
C GLY A 41 1.12 7.80 11.32
N LYS A 42 -0.17 8.13 11.50
CA LYS A 42 -1.17 7.17 11.97
C LYS A 42 -1.29 5.97 11.02
N GLN A 43 -1.41 6.18 9.70
CA GLN A 43 -1.47 5.05 8.75
C GLN A 43 -0.18 4.22 8.77
N LEU A 44 0.99 4.84 8.80
CA LEU A 44 2.27 4.12 8.87
C LEU A 44 2.40 3.27 10.14
N LYS A 45 1.79 3.71 11.26
CA LYS A 45 1.70 2.92 12.50
C LYS A 45 0.81 1.69 12.32
N TYR A 46 -0.36 1.84 11.68
CA TYR A 46 -1.24 0.70 11.36
C TYR A 46 -0.53 -0.28 10.42
N ASN A 47 0.15 0.23 9.39
CA ASN A 47 0.90 -0.56 8.41
C ASN A 47 2.13 -1.26 9.01
N GLU A 48 2.48 -0.98 10.27
CA GLU A 48 3.68 -1.50 10.92
C GLU A 48 4.94 -1.25 10.06
N ALA A 49 5.02 -0.05 9.47
CA ALA A 49 6.09 0.31 8.56
C ALA A 49 7.46 0.19 9.25
N HIS A 50 8.42 -0.45 8.56
CA HIS A 50 9.77 -0.64 9.07
C HIS A 50 10.68 0.51 8.65
N PHE A 51 11.01 1.38 9.60
CA PHE A 51 11.87 2.55 9.36
C PHE A 51 13.34 2.21 9.57
N TYR A 52 14.14 2.31 8.51
CA TYR A 52 15.60 2.09 8.55
C TYR A 52 16.41 3.39 8.66
N SER A 53 15.81 4.54 8.39
CA SER A 53 16.41 5.86 8.50
C SER A 53 15.32 6.90 8.72
N SER A 54 15.58 7.90 9.56
CA SER A 54 14.63 8.99 9.80
C SER A 54 15.33 10.25 10.28
N GLN A 55 14.75 11.40 9.95
CA GLN A 55 15.18 12.69 10.46
C GLN A 55 13.94 13.55 10.69
N VAL A 56 13.66 13.84 11.96
CA VAL A 56 12.54 14.71 12.36
C VAL A 56 13.06 15.73 13.37
N PRO A 57 12.99 17.04 13.07
CA PRO A 57 13.29 18.09 14.03
C PRO A 57 12.46 17.97 15.32
N ASP A 58 13.06 18.30 16.47
CA ASP A 58 12.42 18.09 17.78
C ASP A 58 11.10 18.84 17.97
N TYR A 59 10.98 20.02 17.36
CA TYR A 59 9.72 20.78 17.42
C TYR A 59 8.59 20.06 16.66
N LEU A 60 8.88 19.38 15.56
CA LEU A 60 7.88 18.59 14.81
C LEU A 60 7.48 17.32 15.53
N LYS A 61 8.37 16.73 16.35
CA LYS A 61 8.03 15.54 17.16
C LYS A 61 6.87 15.80 18.12
N LYS A 62 6.75 17.03 18.62
CA LYS A 62 5.63 17.43 19.50
C LYS A 62 4.33 17.67 18.72
N ILE A 63 4.43 18.05 17.45
CA ILE A 63 3.28 18.35 16.59
C ILE A 63 2.73 17.06 15.95
N TYR A 64 3.59 16.08 15.67
CA TYR A 64 3.24 14.83 14.97
C TYR A 64 3.50 13.58 15.84
N PRO A 65 2.76 13.38 16.93
CA PRO A 65 2.96 12.26 17.84
C PRO A 65 2.74 10.89 17.20
N ASN A 66 1.77 10.74 16.28
CA ASN A 66 1.55 9.47 15.58
C ASN A 66 2.71 9.13 14.65
N LEU A 67 3.29 10.15 13.98
CA LEU A 67 4.50 9.95 13.19
C LEU A 67 5.66 9.49 14.06
N VAL A 68 5.85 10.09 15.23
CA VAL A 68 6.90 9.67 16.19
C VAL A 68 6.68 8.24 16.68
N ASP A 69 5.44 7.86 16.95
CA ASP A 69 5.10 6.49 17.34
C ASP A 69 5.40 5.49 16.22
N ALA A 70 5.07 5.82 14.97
CA ALA A 70 5.39 5.01 13.80
C ALA A 70 6.92 4.85 13.64
N LEU A 71 7.68 5.94 13.78
CA LEU A 71 9.15 5.91 13.71
C LEU A 71 9.79 5.04 14.80
N LYS A 72 9.12 4.90 15.96
CA LYS A 72 9.51 3.99 17.03
C LYS A 72 9.01 2.56 16.81
N MET A 73 8.38 2.29 15.67
CA MET A 73 7.80 0.99 15.29
C MET A 73 6.83 0.45 16.36
N LYS A 74 6.07 1.34 17.00
CA LYS A 74 5.06 0.91 17.98
C LYS A 74 3.90 0.21 17.27
N THR A 75 3.49 -0.93 17.81
CA THR A 75 2.33 -1.68 17.33
C THR A 75 1.04 -1.24 18.04
N LEU A 76 -0.10 -1.75 17.58
CA LEU A 76 -1.40 -1.48 18.20
C LEU A 76 -1.70 -2.50 19.29
N ASP A 77 -2.14 -2.03 20.45
CA ASP A 77 -2.47 -2.89 21.59
C ASP A 77 -3.94 -3.34 21.59
N SER A 78 -4.83 -2.54 21.00
CA SER A 78 -6.27 -2.79 20.98
C SER A 78 -6.89 -2.61 19.60
N ALA A 79 -8.02 -3.27 19.39
CA ALA A 79 -8.85 -3.12 18.19
C ALA A 79 -9.46 -1.70 18.11
N PRO A 80 -9.86 -1.23 16.90
CA PRO A 80 -9.77 -1.92 15.61
C PRO A 80 -8.33 -1.99 15.07
N PHE A 81 -7.98 -3.11 14.45
CA PHE A 81 -6.66 -3.37 13.85
C PHE A 81 -6.55 -2.89 12.39
N TYR A 82 -7.46 -2.01 11.98
CA TYR A 82 -7.47 -1.33 10.69
C TYR A 82 -7.91 0.13 10.88
N ASN A 83 -7.57 0.99 9.92
CA ASN A 83 -7.96 2.40 9.95
C ASN A 83 -8.14 2.96 8.53
N LEU A 84 -9.24 3.68 8.35
CA LEU A 84 -9.58 4.37 7.10
C LEU A 84 -9.56 5.86 7.36
N ILE A 85 -8.78 6.62 6.58
CA ILE A 85 -8.75 8.07 6.68
C ILE A 85 -8.65 8.72 5.30
N THR A 86 -9.25 9.90 5.17
CA THR A 86 -9.02 10.76 4.01
C THR A 86 -7.77 11.60 4.23
N LEU A 87 -6.81 11.45 3.33
CA LEU A 87 -5.67 12.33 3.16
C LEU A 87 -5.98 13.35 2.06
N GLN A 88 -5.40 14.54 2.16
CA GLN A 88 -5.60 15.59 1.16
C GLN A 88 -4.26 16.09 0.60
N SER A 89 -4.16 16.22 -0.72
CA SER A 89 -3.02 16.89 -1.33
C SER A 89 -3.06 18.40 -1.07
N ARG A 90 -1.93 19.06 -1.27
CA ARG A 90 -1.79 20.52 -1.21
C ARG A 90 -2.81 21.26 -2.11
N PHE A 91 -3.22 20.62 -3.21
CA PHE A 91 -4.15 21.20 -4.18
C PHE A 91 -5.59 20.66 -4.04
N GLY A 92 -5.90 20.00 -2.92
CA GLY A 92 -7.26 19.66 -2.55
C GLY A 92 -7.75 18.27 -2.98
N THR A 93 -6.98 17.53 -3.80
CA THR A 93 -7.30 16.14 -4.17
C THR A 93 -7.37 15.27 -2.93
N LYS A 94 -8.47 14.53 -2.78
CA LYS A 94 -8.68 13.62 -1.65
C LYS A 94 -8.26 12.21 -2.02
N PHE A 95 -7.60 11.53 -1.08
CA PHE A 95 -7.18 10.14 -1.17
C PHE A 95 -7.75 9.40 0.03
N LEU A 96 -8.57 8.38 -0.20
CA LEU A 96 -8.95 7.48 0.87
C LEU A 96 -7.82 6.48 1.09
N SER A 97 -7.21 6.51 2.27
CA SER A 97 -6.16 5.58 2.67
C SER A 97 -6.77 4.47 3.52
N PHE A 98 -6.50 3.23 3.13
CA PHE A 98 -6.78 2.02 3.88
C PHE A 98 -5.49 1.55 4.53
N ALA A 99 -5.57 1.07 5.76
CA ALA A 99 -4.42 0.54 6.51
C ALA A 99 -4.89 -0.59 7.42
N LYS A 100 -4.13 -1.68 7.51
CA LYS A 100 -4.31 -2.76 8.49
C LYS A 100 -2.99 -3.07 9.19
N SER A 101 -3.09 -3.59 10.42
CA SER A 101 -1.96 -4.17 11.12
C SER A 101 -1.92 -5.70 11.00
N ALA A 102 -0.85 -6.33 11.45
CA ALA A 102 -0.73 -7.79 11.46
C ALA A 102 -1.84 -8.47 12.29
N LYS A 103 -2.39 -7.76 13.29
CA LYS A 103 -3.50 -8.23 14.13
C LYS A 103 -4.87 -8.19 13.44
N PHE A 104 -4.99 -7.60 12.24
CA PHE A 104 -6.22 -7.65 11.45
C PHE A 104 -6.56 -9.08 10.98
N GLN A 105 -5.53 -9.88 10.66
CA GLN A 105 -5.64 -11.33 10.35
C GLN A 105 -6.61 -11.69 9.22
N LYS A 106 -6.90 -10.73 8.35
CA LYS A 106 -7.84 -10.83 7.24
C LYS A 106 -7.21 -10.27 5.96
N GLU A 107 -7.81 -10.60 4.81
CA GLU A 107 -7.33 -10.18 3.50
C GLU A 107 -7.67 -8.69 3.29
N LEU A 108 -6.74 -7.91 2.74
CA LEU A 108 -6.93 -6.45 2.68
C LEU A 108 -8.08 -6.07 1.73
N TYR A 109 -8.17 -6.74 0.59
CA TYR A 109 -9.02 -6.31 -0.50
C TYR A 109 -10.44 -6.86 -0.35
N GLU A 110 -10.58 -8.13 0.01
CA GLU A 110 -11.85 -8.83 0.25
C GLU A 110 -12.51 -8.40 1.57
N ASP A 111 -11.73 -8.21 2.65
CA ASP A 111 -12.30 -7.96 3.98
C ASP A 111 -12.30 -6.47 4.39
N LEU A 112 -11.68 -5.57 3.61
CA LEU A 112 -11.62 -4.14 3.96
C LEU A 112 -11.95 -3.21 2.79
N VAL A 113 -11.30 -3.37 1.63
CA VAL A 113 -11.50 -2.46 0.49
C VAL A 113 -12.84 -2.70 -0.21
N ALA A 114 -13.12 -3.92 -0.66
CA ALA A 114 -14.35 -4.24 -1.37
C ALA A 114 -15.63 -3.98 -0.54
N PRO A 115 -15.68 -4.34 0.76
CA PRO A 115 -16.82 -4.01 1.61
C PRO A 115 -17.05 -2.51 1.80
N HIS A 116 -16.01 -1.68 1.70
CA HIS A 116 -16.17 -0.23 1.83
C HIS A 116 -16.93 0.40 0.66
N TYR A 117 -16.74 -0.13 -0.55
CA TYR A 117 -17.36 0.39 -1.77
C TYR A 117 -18.69 -0.30 -2.10
N GLU A 118 -18.95 -1.49 -1.54
CA GLU A 118 -20.19 -2.27 -1.62
C GLU A 118 -20.59 -2.78 -3.02
N SER A 119 -20.10 -2.17 -4.11
CA SER A 119 -20.49 -2.46 -5.49
C SER A 119 -19.32 -2.54 -6.48
N GLY A 120 -19.59 -3.09 -7.67
CA GLY A 120 -18.62 -3.33 -8.73
C GLY A 120 -17.67 -4.53 -8.52
N ASP A 121 -17.05 -4.96 -9.61
CA ASP A 121 -16.01 -5.99 -9.60
C ASP A 121 -14.63 -5.31 -9.40
N PHE A 122 -13.83 -5.84 -8.48
CA PHE A 122 -12.47 -5.38 -8.19
C PHE A 122 -11.46 -6.24 -8.95
N TYR A 123 -10.56 -5.60 -9.68
CA TYR A 123 -9.45 -6.27 -10.36
C TYR A 123 -8.15 -5.88 -9.67
N VAL A 124 -7.43 -6.87 -9.17
CA VAL A 124 -6.27 -6.69 -8.31
C VAL A 124 -5.01 -7.21 -9.00
N GLU A 125 -4.08 -6.30 -9.30
CA GLU A 125 -2.71 -6.62 -9.70
C GLU A 125 -1.84 -6.66 -8.43
N THR A 126 -1.21 -7.80 -8.15
CA THR A 126 -0.20 -7.93 -7.09
C THR A 126 0.85 -8.95 -7.52
N TRP A 127 2.03 -8.97 -6.87
CA TRP A 127 3.05 -9.97 -7.17
C TRP A 127 2.58 -11.37 -6.77
N ARG A 128 2.39 -12.26 -7.75
CA ARG A 128 1.92 -13.65 -7.53
C ARG A 128 3.01 -14.72 -7.65
N HIS A 129 4.27 -14.33 -7.79
CA HIS A 129 5.40 -15.27 -7.83
C HIS A 129 5.89 -15.57 -6.40
N GLY A 130 5.03 -16.22 -5.60
CA GLY A 130 5.30 -16.68 -4.25
C GLY A 130 4.27 -17.70 -3.78
N PRO A 131 4.50 -18.38 -2.64
CA PRO A 131 3.60 -19.41 -2.13
C PRO A 131 2.31 -18.82 -1.56
N GLY A 132 1.27 -19.66 -1.46
CA GLY A 132 0.01 -19.31 -0.78
C GLY A 132 -0.77 -18.20 -1.47
N ASN A 133 -0.73 -18.11 -2.80
CA ASN A 133 -1.55 -17.16 -3.55
C ASN A 133 -3.04 -17.41 -3.29
N ILE A 134 -3.77 -16.36 -2.92
CA ILE A 134 -5.20 -16.42 -2.67
C ILE A 134 -5.93 -16.45 -4.02
N LYS A 135 -7.00 -17.24 -4.13
CA LYS A 135 -7.81 -17.34 -5.35
C LYS A 135 -8.73 -16.13 -5.46
N SER A 136 -9.27 -15.87 -6.64
CA SER A 136 -10.30 -14.84 -6.80
C SER A 136 -11.52 -15.20 -5.95
N ASP A 137 -12.10 -14.20 -5.28
CA ASP A 137 -13.37 -14.34 -4.54
C ASP A 137 -14.53 -13.78 -5.37
N CYS A 138 -15.66 -14.48 -5.34
CA CYS A 138 -16.79 -14.25 -6.22
C CYS A 138 -18.08 -13.90 -5.46
N LYS A 139 -18.05 -13.48 -4.17
CA LYS A 139 -19.28 -13.18 -3.40
C LYS A 139 -19.13 -12.09 -2.31
N PRO A 140 -20.13 -11.20 -2.12
CA PRO A 140 -21.06 -10.64 -3.12
C PRO A 140 -20.36 -9.62 -4.03
N THR A 141 -19.37 -8.90 -3.51
CA THR A 141 -18.47 -8.01 -4.26
C THR A 141 -17.25 -8.81 -4.69
N LYS A 142 -16.97 -8.89 -5.98
CA LYS A 142 -15.96 -9.82 -6.50
C LYS A 142 -14.56 -9.21 -6.49
N VAL A 143 -13.57 -10.00 -6.11
CA VAL A 143 -12.15 -9.58 -6.08
C VAL A 143 -11.33 -10.53 -6.95
N TYR A 144 -11.15 -10.15 -8.20
CA TYR A 144 -10.43 -10.90 -9.21
C TYR A 144 -8.93 -10.65 -9.17
N ASN A 145 -8.13 -11.71 -9.25
CA ASN A 145 -6.71 -11.60 -9.57
C ASN A 145 -6.55 -11.31 -11.07
N ILE A 146 -5.74 -10.31 -11.39
CA ILE A 146 -5.26 -10.11 -12.76
C ILE A 146 -4.20 -11.17 -13.07
N GLU A 147 -4.23 -11.73 -14.28
CA GLU A 147 -3.26 -12.73 -14.76
C GLU A 147 -2.28 -12.13 -15.78
N GLU A 148 -2.77 -11.23 -16.64
CA GLU A 148 -2.01 -10.59 -17.70
C GLU A 148 -2.46 -9.13 -17.91
N LEU A 149 -1.50 -8.27 -18.21
CA LEU A 149 -1.72 -6.89 -18.63
C LEU A 149 -1.29 -6.72 -20.08
N SER A 150 -2.11 -6.01 -20.85
CA SER A 150 -1.87 -5.75 -22.28
C SER A 150 -2.09 -4.28 -22.62
N PHE A 151 -1.08 -3.67 -23.22
CA PHE A 151 -1.02 -2.26 -23.58
C PHE A 151 -0.94 -2.13 -25.10
N LYS A 152 -2.11 -2.02 -25.75
CA LYS A 152 -2.22 -1.97 -27.22
C LYS A 152 -1.41 -0.85 -27.85
N SER A 153 -1.43 0.35 -27.26
CA SER A 153 -0.69 1.52 -27.76
C SER A 153 0.82 1.31 -27.75
N MET A 154 1.33 0.50 -26.81
CA MET A 154 2.75 0.19 -26.67
C MET A 154 3.13 -1.15 -27.32
N LYS A 155 2.17 -1.88 -27.89
CA LYS A 155 2.33 -3.26 -28.41
C LYS A 155 3.06 -4.17 -27.40
N MET A 156 2.69 -4.07 -26.14
CA MET A 156 3.35 -4.75 -25.03
C MET A 156 2.31 -5.52 -24.21
N SER A 157 2.64 -6.75 -23.82
CA SER A 157 1.92 -7.48 -22.78
C SER A 157 2.90 -8.20 -21.86
N PHE A 158 2.46 -8.45 -20.63
CA PHE A 158 3.20 -9.23 -19.66
C PHE A 158 2.26 -9.84 -18.62
N THR A 159 2.66 -10.98 -18.09
CA THR A 159 1.92 -11.65 -17.00
C THR A 159 2.23 -11.00 -15.66
N THR A 160 1.33 -11.12 -14.70
CA THR A 160 1.51 -10.65 -13.31
C THR A 160 2.76 -11.22 -12.62
N LEU A 161 3.28 -12.36 -13.11
CA LEU A 161 4.56 -12.94 -12.64
C LEU A 161 5.77 -12.04 -12.95
N LYS A 162 5.63 -11.08 -13.86
CA LYS A 162 6.65 -10.09 -14.22
C LYS A 162 6.37 -8.70 -13.62
N ASP A 163 5.38 -8.56 -12.74
CA ASP A 163 4.97 -7.27 -12.19
C ASP A 163 4.86 -7.27 -10.66
N ARG A 164 5.67 -6.43 -10.01
CA ARG A 164 5.68 -6.22 -8.54
C ARG A 164 4.77 -5.10 -8.09
N SER A 165 4.05 -4.48 -9.01
CA SER A 165 3.06 -3.46 -8.73
C SER A 165 1.94 -4.02 -7.88
N LYS A 166 1.29 -3.12 -7.16
CA LYS A 166 0.14 -3.44 -6.31
C LYS A 166 -0.87 -2.35 -6.51
N TRP A 167 -1.93 -2.67 -7.23
CA TRP A 167 -2.99 -1.74 -7.53
C TRP A 167 -4.30 -2.44 -7.78
N ILE A 168 -5.38 -1.66 -7.65
CA ILE A 168 -6.74 -2.13 -7.83
C ILE A 168 -7.53 -1.11 -8.63
N VAL A 169 -8.40 -1.61 -9.49
CA VAL A 169 -9.46 -0.83 -10.13
C VAL A 169 -10.82 -1.47 -9.86
N ASN A 170 -11.87 -0.69 -10.01
CA ASN A 170 -13.26 -1.12 -9.86
C ASN A 170 -14.05 -0.80 -11.14
N THR A 171 -15.11 -1.57 -11.44
CA THR A 171 -15.91 -1.41 -12.66
C THR A 171 -16.99 -0.34 -12.59
N GLU A 172 -17.42 0.06 -11.39
CA GLU A 172 -18.54 0.98 -11.15
C GLU A 172 -18.12 2.28 -10.46
N HIS A 173 -17.00 2.27 -9.75
CA HIS A 173 -16.37 3.43 -9.14
C HIS A 173 -15.16 3.87 -9.97
N ASP A 174 -15.05 5.18 -10.22
CA ASP A 174 -13.85 5.79 -10.80
C ASP A 174 -12.71 5.79 -9.77
N LEU A 175 -12.07 4.64 -9.62
CA LEU A 175 -11.16 4.32 -8.54
C LEU A 175 -9.91 3.63 -9.07
N ILE A 176 -8.76 4.15 -8.65
CA ILE A 176 -7.50 3.42 -8.64
C ILE A 176 -6.91 3.44 -7.23
N CYS A 177 -6.65 2.27 -6.66
CA CYS A 177 -5.89 2.12 -5.43
C CYS A 177 -4.45 1.71 -5.75
N VAL A 178 -3.48 2.23 -5.02
CA VAL A 178 -2.06 1.85 -5.09
C VAL A 178 -1.61 1.49 -3.68
N GLY A 179 -0.94 0.36 -3.51
CA GLY A 179 -0.62 -0.17 -2.17
C GLY A 179 0.68 -0.97 -2.07
N ASP A 180 0.80 -1.71 -0.99
CA ASP A 180 2.02 -2.41 -0.54
C ASP A 180 1.79 -3.89 -0.15
N ILE A 181 0.53 -4.33 -0.03
CA ILE A 181 0.13 -5.72 0.24
C ILE A 181 -0.07 -6.57 -1.03
N ASN A 182 0.49 -7.79 -1.04
CA ASN A 182 0.16 -8.81 -2.06
C ASN A 182 -1.05 -9.66 -1.62
N ARG A 183 -1.70 -10.37 -2.57
CA ARG A 183 -2.74 -11.35 -2.26
C ARG A 183 -2.19 -12.75 -1.97
N GLN A 184 -1.61 -12.93 -0.79
CA GLN A 184 -1.06 -14.21 -0.32
C GLN A 184 -1.47 -14.49 1.13
N GLU A 185 -1.66 -15.75 1.52
CA GLU A 185 -2.14 -16.13 2.87
C GLU A 185 -1.34 -15.51 4.02
N HIS A 186 -0.01 -15.51 3.92
CA HIS A 186 0.86 -14.94 4.94
C HIS A 186 0.73 -13.41 5.06
N GLN A 187 0.16 -12.71 4.08
CA GLN A 187 -0.07 -11.27 4.12
C GLN A 187 -1.27 -10.90 5.01
N LYS A 188 -2.13 -11.86 5.38
CA LYS A 188 -3.17 -11.65 6.39
C LYS A 188 -2.58 -11.23 7.74
N PHE A 189 -1.36 -11.68 8.05
CA PHE A 189 -0.63 -11.44 9.29
C PHE A 189 0.48 -10.38 9.16
N ARG A 190 0.36 -9.46 8.21
CA ARG A 190 1.29 -8.35 8.02
C ARG A 190 0.54 -7.04 8.00
N GLY A 191 1.15 -5.98 8.53
CA GLY A 191 0.67 -4.62 8.31
C GLY A 191 0.93 -4.13 6.89
N GLY A 192 0.03 -3.25 6.42
CA GLY A 192 0.06 -2.56 5.12
C GLY A 192 -1.26 -1.88 4.79
#